data_AF-A0A9P4K246-F1
#
_entry.id   AF-A0A9P4K246-F1
#
_cell.length_a   1.000
_cell.length_b   1.000
_cell.length_c   1.000
_cell.angle_alpha   90.00
_cell.angle_beta   90.00
_cell.angle_gamma   90.00
#
_symmetry.space_group_name_H-M   'P 1'
#
loop_
_entity.id
_entity.type
_entity.pdbx_description
1 polymer ?
#
loop_
_entity_poly.entity_id
_entity_poly.type
_entity_poly.pdbx_seq_one_letter_code
_entity_poly.pdbx_strand_id
1 'polypeptide(L)'
;MDGSLDIPESLLPLVANFPLMQPPPGVKSDPRNRKFQGQPVLISATICFPIIVIFGLLRVYGKHQLLKKWGALDDYAFVVSFITGVAVMAMNISFTYSGAFGYHMWDITVGDLTKSALMQSLILPSLTALVLWIIKFSLFCLILNSFRPVTWLRRLCYVGIVGTLPVHIAGAIIYAVGCGPRGGYGRASLMAGLARCRGPGGLVMTYNVAQGAFHVFSDFYLLLIPIPAILKLHLPRRKKIGVFLIFFSGFAACVMSIVALIYRIRCFKEADTIYLQIFVLTVTNIEMAVGIAIPCMGPAAKTVQHFYTTIKLKYGLIDSEKESVTIGSGGVRQPNGASPGANGATYGQSEAINRITMDWPVRLHGPDS
;
A
#
# COMPACT_ATOMS: atom_id res chain seq x y z
N MET A 1 10.37 21.74 -32.83
CA MET A 1 11.77 21.28 -32.95
C MET A 1 11.84 19.96 -32.20
N ASP A 2 11.46 18.88 -32.90
CA ASP A 2 11.55 17.51 -32.40
C ASP A 2 13.02 17.09 -32.44
N GLY A 3 13.76 17.46 -31.41
CA GLY A 3 15.12 16.96 -31.16
C GLY A 3 15.07 15.60 -30.48
N SER A 4 14.46 14.60 -31.12
CA SER A 4 14.69 13.22 -30.68
C SER A 4 16.15 12.88 -31.00
N LEU A 5 16.97 12.78 -29.96
CA LEU A 5 18.30 12.21 -30.04
C LEU A 5 18.15 10.70 -30.33
N ASP A 6 17.76 10.37 -31.56
CA ASP A 6 17.75 9.00 -32.05
C ASP A 6 19.20 8.62 -32.36
N ILE A 7 19.94 8.22 -31.31
CA ILE A 7 21.33 7.77 -31.44
C ILE A 7 21.30 6.46 -32.24
N PRO A 8 21.84 6.42 -33.47
CA PRO A 8 21.88 5.18 -34.24
C PRO A 8 22.71 4.13 -33.48
N GLU A 9 22.30 2.86 -33.58
CA GLU A 9 22.86 1.78 -32.75
C GLU A 9 24.38 1.58 -32.95
N SER A 10 24.90 1.99 -34.11
CA SER A 10 26.33 2.01 -34.44
C SER A 10 27.16 3.04 -33.64
N LEU A 11 26.53 4.09 -33.10
CA LEU A 11 27.20 5.13 -32.32
C LEU A 11 27.15 4.89 -30.80
N LEU A 12 26.33 3.95 -30.32
CA LEU A 12 26.28 3.54 -28.90
C LEU A 12 27.65 3.21 -28.28
N PRO A 13 28.58 2.47 -28.94
CA PRO A 13 29.89 2.20 -28.36
C PRO A 13 30.78 3.45 -28.23
N LEU A 14 30.60 4.44 -29.11
CA LEU A 14 31.32 5.72 -29.06
C LEU A 14 30.82 6.60 -27.92
N VAL A 15 29.51 6.59 -27.64
CA VAL A 15 28.93 7.40 -26.55
C VAL A 15 28.91 6.67 -25.19
N ALA A 16 29.33 5.41 -25.14
CA ALA A 16 29.21 4.55 -23.95
C ALA A 16 29.89 5.12 -22.69
N ASN A 17 30.99 5.87 -22.86
CA ASN A 17 31.75 6.45 -21.75
C ASN A 17 31.30 7.87 -21.36
N PHE A 18 30.36 8.47 -22.09
CA PHE A 18 29.89 9.82 -21.77
C PHE A 18 28.90 9.79 -20.60
N PRO A 19 29.00 10.74 -19.65
CA PRO A 19 28.05 10.85 -18.56
C PRO A 19 26.69 11.31 -19.07
N LEU A 20 25.61 10.88 -18.41
CA LEU A 20 24.24 11.28 -18.77
C LEU A 20 23.96 12.77 -18.55
N MET A 21 24.72 13.41 -17.66
CA MET A 21 24.62 14.82 -17.36
C MET A 21 26.00 15.41 -17.06
N GLN A 22 26.23 16.68 -17.42
CA GLN A 22 27.41 17.39 -16.97
C GLN A 22 27.33 17.68 -15.47
N PRO A 23 28.42 17.53 -14.70
CA PRO A 23 28.39 17.79 -13.27
C PRO A 23 28.16 19.29 -12.99
N PRO A 24 27.45 19.65 -11.91
CA PRO A 24 27.25 21.03 -11.51
C PRO A 24 28.59 21.71 -11.14
N PRO A 25 28.67 23.05 -11.19
CA PRO A 25 29.90 23.78 -10.87
C PRO A 25 30.46 23.41 -9.50
N GLY A 26 31.72 22.97 -9.45
CA GLY A 26 32.41 22.58 -8.22
C GLY A 26 32.35 21.09 -7.86
N VAL A 27 31.59 20.27 -8.60
CA VAL A 27 31.55 18.81 -8.41
C VAL A 27 32.40 18.12 -9.49
N LYS A 28 33.31 17.24 -9.09
CA LYS A 28 34.06 16.38 -10.02
C LYS A 28 33.28 15.07 -10.19
N SER A 29 32.85 14.79 -11.42
CA SER A 29 32.34 13.47 -11.79
C SER A 29 33.50 12.47 -11.80
N ASP A 30 33.35 11.35 -11.08
CA ASP A 30 34.29 10.23 -11.12
C ASP A 30 33.54 8.92 -11.35
N PRO A 31 33.27 8.56 -12.62
CA PRO A 31 32.52 7.35 -12.96
C PRO A 31 33.21 6.05 -12.50
N ARG A 32 34.52 6.07 -12.20
CA ARG A 32 35.29 4.91 -11.77
C ARG A 32 35.19 4.64 -10.27
N ASN A 33 34.94 5.68 -9.46
CA ASN A 33 34.82 5.58 -8.00
C ASN A 33 33.50 6.19 -7.50
N ARG A 34 32.39 5.76 -8.10
CA ARG A 34 31.04 6.25 -7.79
C ARG A 34 30.55 5.78 -6.42
N LYS A 35 30.00 6.70 -5.62
CA LYS A 35 29.41 6.39 -4.30
C LYS A 35 27.96 5.94 -4.44
N PHE A 36 27.63 4.76 -3.94
CA PHE A 36 26.26 4.22 -4.00
C PHE A 36 25.32 4.97 -3.05
N GLN A 37 24.33 5.65 -3.62
CA GLN A 37 23.28 6.42 -2.96
C GLN A 37 21.95 5.65 -2.84
N GLY A 38 21.85 4.44 -3.41
CA GLY A 38 20.63 3.61 -3.36
C GLY A 38 20.34 2.95 -2.00
N GLN A 39 21.18 3.19 -0.98
CA GLN A 39 21.04 2.60 0.36
C GLN A 39 19.65 2.80 1.00
N PRO A 40 19.01 3.99 0.91
CA PRO A 40 17.69 4.20 1.53
C PRO A 40 16.60 3.29 0.97
N VAL A 41 16.64 2.98 -0.34
CA VAL A 41 15.68 2.05 -0.97
C VAL A 41 15.86 0.66 -0.42
N LEU A 42 17.10 0.18 -0.33
CA LEU A 42 17.42 -1.15 0.21
C LEU A 42 17.00 -1.27 1.68
N ILE A 43 17.38 -0.30 2.52
CA ILE A 43 17.02 -0.29 3.94
C ILE A 43 15.49 -0.33 4.10
N SER A 44 14.77 0.51 3.35
CA SER A 44 13.30 0.52 3.41
C SER A 44 12.69 -0.81 2.97
N ALA A 45 13.18 -1.41 1.88
CA ALA A 45 12.66 -2.67 1.35
C ALA A 45 12.94 -3.83 2.31
N THR A 46 14.16 -3.95 2.83
CA THR A 46 14.55 -5.01 3.76
C THR A 46 13.80 -4.95 5.09
N ILE A 47 13.44 -3.76 5.57
CA ILE A 47 12.63 -3.60 6.80
C ILE A 47 11.15 -3.86 6.50
N CYS A 48 10.61 -3.30 5.42
CA CYS A 48 9.18 -3.39 5.13
C CYS A 48 8.75 -4.80 4.70
N PHE A 49 9.58 -5.51 3.94
CA PHE A 49 9.29 -6.84 3.43
C PHE A 49 8.90 -7.86 4.52
N PRO A 50 9.73 -8.12 5.56
CA PRO A 50 9.38 -9.08 6.60
C PRO A 50 8.14 -8.64 7.39
N ILE A 51 7.97 -7.34 7.63
CA ILE A 51 6.80 -6.80 8.32
C ILE A 51 5.53 -7.16 7.52
N ILE A 52 5.48 -6.83 6.23
CA ILE A 52 4.33 -7.11 5.38
C ILE A 52 4.04 -8.61 5.35
N VAL A 53 5.06 -9.45 5.17
CA VAL A 53 4.91 -10.91 5.13
C VAL A 53 4.32 -11.45 6.44
N ILE A 54 4.86 -11.05 7.59
CA ILE A 54 4.36 -11.48 8.90
C ILE A 54 2.90 -11.05 9.09
N PHE A 55 2.58 -9.77 8.86
CA PHE A 55 1.22 -9.25 9.01
C PHE A 55 0.23 -9.92 8.04
N GLY A 56 0.65 -10.15 6.80
CA GLY A 56 -0.16 -10.82 5.78
C GLY A 56 -0.46 -12.28 6.13
N LEU A 57 0.55 -13.04 6.59
CA LEU A 57 0.37 -14.41 7.04
C LEU A 57 -0.54 -14.49 8.27
N LEU A 58 -0.35 -13.59 9.25
CA LEU A 58 -1.22 -13.50 10.42
C LEU A 58 -2.68 -13.20 10.05
N ARG A 59 -2.90 -12.36 9.05
CA ARG A 59 -4.24 -12.06 8.53
C ARG A 59 -4.86 -13.28 7.84
N VAL A 60 -4.14 -13.92 6.93
CA VAL A 60 -4.62 -15.11 6.20
C VAL A 60 -4.97 -16.21 7.19
N TYR A 61 -4.07 -16.52 8.13
CA TYR A 61 -4.30 -17.50 9.18
C TYR A 61 -5.50 -17.13 10.06
N GLY A 62 -5.55 -15.89 10.57
CA GLY A 62 -6.62 -15.41 11.44
C GLY A 62 -7.99 -15.44 10.76
N LYS A 63 -8.09 -15.08 9.49
CA LYS A 63 -9.36 -15.14 8.77
C LYS A 63 -9.77 -16.55 8.36
N HIS A 64 -8.81 -17.37 7.93
CA HIS A 64 -9.07 -18.72 7.43
C HIS A 64 -9.42 -19.68 8.56
N GLN A 65 -8.55 -19.75 9.58
CA GLN A 65 -8.66 -20.76 10.65
C GLN A 65 -9.50 -20.29 11.83
N LEU A 66 -9.31 -19.05 12.28
CA LEU A 66 -9.98 -18.53 13.47
C LEU A 66 -11.39 -18.02 13.15
N LEU A 67 -11.50 -17.13 12.16
CA LEU A 67 -12.77 -16.47 11.88
C LEU A 67 -13.68 -17.27 10.95
N LYS A 68 -13.15 -18.27 10.22
CA LYS A 68 -13.85 -19.09 9.21
C LYS A 68 -14.75 -18.28 8.27
N LYS A 69 -14.31 -17.06 7.93
CA LYS A 69 -15.06 -16.05 7.15
C LYS A 69 -14.27 -15.62 5.91
N TRP A 70 -13.77 -16.61 5.18
CA TRP A 70 -13.13 -16.39 3.88
C TRP A 70 -14.16 -16.22 2.77
N GLY A 71 -13.80 -15.47 1.73
CA GLY A 71 -14.64 -15.28 0.53
C GLY A 71 -15.27 -13.90 0.38
N ALA A 72 -14.96 -12.94 1.24
CA ALA A 72 -15.32 -11.55 0.99
C ALA A 72 -14.43 -10.94 -0.11
N LEU A 73 -14.95 -10.02 -0.92
CA LEU A 73 -14.17 -9.29 -1.93
C LEU A 73 -12.93 -8.60 -1.33
N ASP A 74 -13.03 -8.14 -0.08
CA ASP A 74 -11.92 -7.60 0.74
C ASP A 74 -10.73 -8.57 0.85
N ASP A 75 -10.98 -9.88 0.93
CA ASP A 75 -9.91 -10.88 1.08
C ASP A 75 -9.17 -11.13 -0.22
N TYR A 76 -9.89 -11.22 -1.34
CA TYR A 76 -9.27 -11.33 -2.66
C TYR A 76 -8.48 -10.07 -3.02
N ALA A 77 -9.06 -8.88 -2.79
CA ALA A 77 -8.36 -7.62 -3.01
C ALA A 77 -7.08 -7.52 -2.17
N PHE A 78 -7.14 -7.94 -0.90
CA PHE A 78 -5.97 -8.01 -0.04
C PHE A 78 -4.90 -8.97 -0.57
N VAL A 79 -5.24 -10.22 -0.91
CA VAL A 79 -4.27 -11.20 -1.40
C VAL A 79 -3.60 -10.73 -2.69
N VAL A 80 -4.36 -10.14 -3.62
CA VAL A 80 -3.80 -9.55 -4.84
C VAL A 80 -2.84 -8.41 -4.50
N SER A 81 -3.24 -7.48 -3.61
CA SER A 81 -2.36 -6.38 -3.18
C SER A 81 -1.09 -6.86 -2.49
N PHE A 82 -1.18 -7.94 -1.72
CA PHE A 82 -0.07 -8.53 -0.98
C PHE A 82 0.95 -9.17 -1.94
N ILE A 83 0.50 -10.05 -2.84
CA ILE A 83 1.38 -10.72 -3.81
C ILE A 83 2.03 -9.70 -4.73
N THR A 84 1.26 -8.77 -5.27
CA THR A 84 1.78 -7.75 -6.19
C THR A 84 2.69 -6.75 -5.49
N GLY A 85 2.38 -6.35 -4.24
CA GLY A 85 3.26 -5.50 -3.44
C GLY A 85 4.60 -6.13 -3.11
N VAL A 86 4.61 -7.42 -2.73
CA VAL A 86 5.83 -8.21 -2.51
C VAL A 86 6.66 -8.30 -3.79
N ALA A 87 6.02 -8.56 -4.93
CA ALA A 87 6.70 -8.60 -6.23
C ALA A 87 7.33 -7.24 -6.60
N VAL A 88 6.60 -6.13 -6.42
CA VAL A 88 7.12 -4.78 -6.69
C VAL A 88 8.29 -4.43 -5.76
N MET A 89 8.23 -4.80 -4.48
CA MET A 89 9.37 -4.59 -3.56
C MET A 89 10.62 -5.38 -3.99
N ALA A 90 10.46 -6.64 -4.42
CA ALA A 90 11.57 -7.42 -4.96
C ALA A 90 12.14 -6.79 -6.25
N MET A 91 11.27 -6.29 -7.13
CA MET A 91 11.69 -5.58 -8.33
C MET A 91 12.41 -4.26 -8.00
N ASN A 92 12.00 -3.52 -6.96
CA ASN A 92 12.70 -2.31 -6.50
C ASN A 92 14.14 -2.62 -6.07
N ILE A 93 14.36 -3.74 -5.36
CA ILE A 93 15.69 -4.19 -4.98
C ILE A 93 16.52 -4.50 -6.24
N SER A 94 15.99 -5.32 -7.16
CA SER A 94 16.67 -5.66 -8.42
C SER A 94 17.00 -4.42 -9.26
N PHE A 95 16.09 -3.46 -9.32
CA PHE A 95 16.27 -2.21 -10.05
C PHE A 95 17.41 -1.36 -9.47
N THR A 96 17.49 -1.28 -8.14
CA THR A 96 18.56 -0.55 -7.44
C THR A 96 19.94 -1.20 -7.64
N TYR A 97 19.98 -2.51 -7.90
CA TYR A 97 21.23 -3.22 -8.22
C TYR A 97 21.62 -3.21 -9.70
N SER A 98 20.78 -2.66 -10.60
CA SER A 98 20.98 -2.73 -12.05
C SER A 98 22.06 -1.79 -12.61
N GLY A 99 23.06 -1.43 -11.79
CA GLY A 99 24.28 -0.71 -12.17
C GLY A 99 24.11 0.81 -12.36
N ALA A 100 23.06 1.23 -13.05
CA ALA A 100 22.81 2.65 -13.36
C ALA A 100 21.97 3.38 -12.30
N PHE A 101 21.08 2.68 -11.60
CA PHE A 101 20.16 3.31 -10.63
C PHE A 101 20.75 3.22 -9.23
N GLY A 102 20.79 4.35 -8.50
CA GLY A 102 21.47 4.44 -7.21
C GLY A 102 22.71 5.34 -7.20
N TYR A 103 22.98 6.05 -8.29
CA TYR A 103 24.06 7.04 -8.40
C TYR A 103 23.49 8.36 -8.95
N HIS A 104 24.27 9.44 -8.86
CA HIS A 104 23.93 10.71 -9.48
C HIS A 104 24.03 10.64 -11.01
N MET A 105 23.20 11.41 -11.72
CA MET A 105 23.19 11.39 -13.20
C MET A 105 24.54 11.71 -13.85
N TRP A 106 25.39 12.51 -13.21
CA TRP A 106 26.71 12.85 -13.73
C TRP A 106 27.79 11.77 -13.50
N ASP A 107 27.53 10.77 -12.67
CA ASP A 107 28.45 9.63 -12.41
C ASP A 107 28.03 8.36 -13.18
N ILE A 108 26.91 8.41 -13.91
CA ILE A 108 26.36 7.30 -14.69
C ILE A 108 26.71 7.50 -16.16
N THR A 109 27.27 6.46 -16.78
CA THR A 109 27.59 6.46 -18.20
C THR A 109 26.49 5.83 -19.04
N VAL A 110 26.43 6.15 -20.34
CA VAL A 110 25.47 5.52 -21.28
C VAL A 110 25.67 4.00 -21.36
N GLY A 111 26.91 3.52 -21.16
CA GLY A 111 27.24 2.10 -21.11
C GLY A 111 26.59 1.36 -19.94
N ASP A 112 26.47 2.00 -18.78
CA ASP A 112 25.85 1.45 -17.58
C ASP A 112 24.34 1.19 -17.74
N LEU A 113 23.68 1.90 -18.66
CA LEU A 113 22.26 1.71 -18.99
C LEU A 113 22.08 0.44 -19.83
N THR A 114 22.08 -0.69 -19.15
CA THR A 114 21.77 -2.00 -19.74
C THR A 114 20.32 -2.06 -20.22
N LYS A 115 20.04 -2.94 -21.19
CA LYS A 115 18.68 -3.16 -21.70
C LYS A 115 17.71 -3.55 -20.58
N SER A 116 18.15 -4.38 -19.64
CA SER A 116 17.36 -4.79 -18.47
C SER A 116 17.02 -3.60 -17.56
N ALA A 117 18.00 -2.75 -17.25
CA ALA A 117 17.79 -1.54 -16.44
C ALA A 117 16.78 -0.58 -17.08
N LEU A 118 16.88 -0.39 -18.41
CA LEU A 118 15.95 0.44 -19.16
C LEU A 118 14.53 -0.13 -19.16
N MET A 119 14.37 -1.44 -19.39
CA MET A 119 13.07 -2.11 -19.33
C MET A 119 12.44 -2.02 -17.93
N GLN A 120 13.24 -2.26 -16.88
CA GLN A 120 12.76 -2.11 -15.51
C GLN A 120 12.33 -0.67 -15.20
N SER A 121 13.02 0.34 -15.72
CA SER A 121 12.63 1.75 -15.54
C SER A 121 11.29 2.12 -16.19
N LEU A 122 10.86 1.36 -17.19
CA LEU A 122 9.55 1.52 -17.84
C LEU A 122 8.44 0.74 -17.11
N ILE A 123 8.74 -0.49 -16.68
CA ILE A 123 7.76 -1.39 -16.08
C ILE A 123 7.48 -1.03 -14.63
N LEU A 124 8.53 -0.75 -13.85
CA LEU A 124 8.45 -0.58 -12.40
C LEU A 124 7.49 0.54 -11.98
N PRO A 125 7.54 1.77 -12.52
CA PRO A 125 6.62 2.84 -12.10
C PRO A 125 5.15 2.52 -12.40
N SER A 126 4.89 1.87 -13.54
CA SER A 126 3.55 1.46 -13.95
C SER A 126 2.99 0.40 -13.00
N LEU A 127 3.79 -0.61 -12.65
CA LEU A 127 3.40 -1.63 -11.68
C LEU A 127 3.21 -1.05 -10.29
N THR A 128 4.10 -0.15 -9.83
CA THR A 128 3.96 0.50 -8.53
C THR A 128 2.66 1.31 -8.45
N ALA A 129 2.31 2.07 -9.50
CA ALA A 129 1.05 2.81 -9.56
C ALA A 129 -0.17 1.87 -9.50
N LEU A 130 -0.12 0.74 -10.21
CA LEU A 130 -1.19 -0.27 -10.18
C LEU A 130 -1.34 -0.87 -8.77
N VAL A 131 -0.22 -1.23 -8.12
CA VAL A 131 -0.23 -1.80 -6.76
C VAL A 131 -0.80 -0.82 -5.75
N LEU A 132 -0.41 0.45 -5.80
CA LEU A 132 -0.97 1.49 -4.92
C LEU A 132 -2.48 1.62 -5.10
N TRP A 133 -2.97 1.55 -6.34
CA TRP A 133 -4.40 1.54 -6.60
C TRP A 133 -5.11 0.31 -6.02
N ILE A 134 -4.54 -0.90 -6.19
CA ILE A 134 -5.09 -2.14 -5.63
C ILE A 134 -5.11 -2.08 -4.09
N ILE A 135 -4.08 -1.52 -3.45
CA ILE A 135 -4.04 -1.29 -2.00
C ILE A 135 -5.19 -0.36 -1.58
N LYS A 136 -5.39 0.76 -2.27
CA LYS A 136 -6.51 1.68 -1.99
C LYS A 136 -7.87 1.02 -2.20
N PHE A 137 -8.01 0.23 -3.25
CA PHE A 137 -9.21 -0.56 -3.50
C PHE A 137 -9.49 -1.57 -2.38
N SER A 138 -8.44 -2.24 -1.88
CA SER A 138 -8.51 -3.13 -0.72
C SER A 138 -8.97 -2.37 0.54
N LEU A 139 -8.45 -1.16 0.79
CA LEU A 139 -8.89 -0.30 1.91
C LEU A 139 -10.35 0.14 1.77
N PHE A 140 -10.81 0.52 0.58
CA PHE A 140 -12.22 0.82 0.35
C PHE A 140 -13.11 -0.40 0.61
N CYS A 141 -12.71 -1.59 0.14
CA CYS A 141 -13.41 -2.84 0.40
C CYS A 141 -13.48 -3.17 1.90
N LEU A 142 -12.39 -2.92 2.64
CA LEU A 142 -12.34 -3.09 4.09
C LEU A 142 -13.36 -2.18 4.79
N ILE A 143 -13.43 -0.90 4.41
CA ILE A 143 -14.37 0.07 4.98
C ILE A 143 -15.82 -0.33 4.64
N LEU A 144 -16.10 -0.70 3.39
CA LEU A 144 -17.41 -1.18 2.94
C LEU A 144 -17.88 -2.40 3.74
N ASN A 145 -16.99 -3.34 4.03
CA ASN A 145 -17.33 -4.53 4.79
C ASN A 145 -17.50 -4.26 6.29
N SER A 146 -16.72 -3.34 6.84
CA SER A 146 -16.75 -2.98 8.27
C SER A 146 -18.02 -2.19 8.62
N PHE A 147 -18.44 -1.28 7.74
CA PHE A 147 -19.57 -0.37 7.96
C PHE A 147 -20.76 -0.66 7.01
N ARG A 148 -21.07 -1.94 6.76
CA ARG A 148 -22.21 -2.36 5.92
C ARG A 148 -23.54 -1.63 6.17
N PRO A 149 -23.97 -1.33 7.41
CA PRO A 149 -25.29 -0.70 7.63
C PRO A 149 -25.32 0.79 7.26
N VAL A 150 -24.18 1.45 7.05
CA VAL A 150 -24.11 2.91 6.86
C VAL A 150 -24.11 3.24 5.35
N THR A 151 -25.27 3.56 4.80
CA THR A 151 -25.46 3.75 3.34
C THR A 151 -24.73 4.96 2.76
N TRP A 152 -24.67 6.09 3.46
CA TRP A 152 -23.95 7.28 2.98
C TRP A 152 -22.45 7.03 2.83
N LEU A 153 -21.85 6.31 3.79
CA LEU A 153 -20.44 5.92 3.78
C LEU A 153 -20.13 5.04 2.57
N ARG A 154 -21.02 4.10 2.25
CA ARG A 154 -20.87 3.23 1.08
C ARG A 154 -20.86 4.01 -0.22
N ARG A 155 -21.76 5.00 -0.37
CA ARG A 155 -21.76 5.89 -1.55
C ARG A 155 -20.43 6.61 -1.70
N LEU A 156 -19.87 7.15 -0.60
CA LEU A 156 -18.56 7.79 -0.61
C LEU A 156 -17.44 6.81 -1.01
N CYS A 157 -17.44 5.57 -0.52
CA CYS A 157 -16.46 4.57 -0.95
C CYS A 157 -16.57 4.25 -2.45
N TYR A 158 -17.79 4.09 -2.99
CA TYR A 158 -17.96 3.87 -4.43
C TYR A 158 -17.50 5.07 -5.27
N VAL A 159 -17.81 6.30 -4.84
CA VAL A 159 -17.28 7.53 -5.47
C VAL A 159 -15.75 7.54 -5.42
N GLY A 160 -15.13 7.13 -4.32
CA GLY A 160 -13.68 7.02 -4.20
C GLY A 160 -13.07 5.99 -5.17
N ILE A 161 -13.66 4.80 -5.25
CA ILE A 161 -13.20 3.75 -6.17
C ILE A 161 -13.32 4.20 -7.63
N VAL A 162 -14.50 4.70 -8.02
CA VAL A 162 -14.77 5.14 -9.40
C VAL A 162 -13.98 6.40 -9.75
N GLY A 163 -13.71 7.29 -8.78
CA GLY A 163 -12.93 8.50 -8.99
C GLY A 163 -11.43 8.22 -9.10
N THR A 164 -10.90 7.25 -8.35
CA THR A 164 -9.45 6.96 -8.34
C THR A 164 -9.00 6.10 -9.52
N LEU A 165 -9.85 5.20 -10.02
CA LEU A 165 -9.51 4.28 -11.10
C LEU A 165 -9.11 5.00 -12.42
N PRO A 166 -9.87 5.97 -12.95
CA PRO A 166 -9.52 6.67 -14.18
C PRO A 166 -8.19 7.40 -14.11
N VAL A 167 -7.85 8.00 -12.96
CA VAL A 167 -6.58 8.73 -12.78
C VAL A 167 -5.39 7.77 -12.85
N HIS A 168 -5.52 6.55 -12.31
CA HIS A 168 -4.44 5.56 -12.39
C HIS A 168 -4.32 4.96 -13.80
N ILE A 169 -5.45 4.69 -14.47
CA ILE A 169 -5.47 4.22 -15.86
C ILE A 169 -4.85 5.27 -16.80
N ALA A 170 -5.31 6.53 -16.70
CA ALA A 170 -4.77 7.63 -17.50
C ALA A 170 -3.27 7.79 -17.28
N GLY A 171 -2.81 7.65 -16.03
CA GLY A 171 -1.38 7.70 -15.72
C GLY A 171 -0.57 6.59 -16.34
N ALA A 172 -1.08 5.36 -16.30
CA ALA A 172 -0.44 4.21 -16.95
C ALA A 172 -0.35 4.42 -18.47
N ILE A 173 -1.41 4.92 -19.11
CA ILE A 173 -1.43 5.20 -20.55
C ILE A 173 -0.44 6.32 -20.92
N ILE A 174 -0.47 7.44 -20.19
CA ILE A 174 0.43 8.58 -20.42
C ILE A 174 1.89 8.15 -20.26
N TYR A 175 2.20 7.36 -19.24
CA TYR A 175 3.55 6.85 -19.02
C TYR A 175 3.97 5.86 -20.10
N ALA A 176 3.10 4.92 -20.49
CA ALA A 176 3.38 3.94 -21.53
C ALA A 176 3.61 4.61 -22.91
N VAL A 177 2.79 5.61 -23.27
CA VAL A 177 2.89 6.31 -24.56
C VAL A 177 4.03 7.33 -24.57
N GLY A 178 4.26 8.01 -23.44
CA GLY A 178 5.25 9.07 -23.29
C GLY A 178 6.67 8.56 -23.09
N CYS A 179 6.83 7.43 -22.39
CA CYS A 179 8.13 6.86 -22.00
C CYS A 179 8.43 5.53 -22.72
N GLY A 180 7.46 4.96 -23.43
CA GLY A 180 7.64 3.72 -24.19
C GLY A 180 8.54 3.89 -25.43
N PRO A 181 9.20 2.81 -25.87
CA PRO A 181 10.09 2.87 -27.01
C PRO A 181 9.32 3.00 -28.33
N ARG A 182 9.85 3.80 -29.27
CA ARG A 182 9.31 3.92 -30.64
C ARG A 182 10.30 3.31 -31.63
N GLY A 183 9.81 2.45 -32.52
CA GLY A 183 10.66 1.78 -33.51
C GLY A 183 11.35 0.49 -33.07
N GLY A 184 10.95 -0.11 -31.93
CA GLY A 184 11.41 -1.44 -31.50
C GLY A 184 11.90 -1.50 -30.04
N TYR A 185 12.38 -2.67 -29.59
CA TYR A 185 12.86 -2.90 -28.22
C TYR A 185 14.41 -2.89 -28.11
N GLY A 186 15.07 -2.16 -28.99
CA GLY A 186 16.52 -1.94 -28.98
C GLY A 186 16.95 -0.96 -27.87
N ARG A 187 18.23 -0.98 -27.51
CA ARG A 187 18.77 -0.11 -26.43
C ARG A 187 18.60 1.38 -26.76
N ALA A 188 18.85 1.77 -28.01
CA ALA A 188 18.69 3.14 -28.47
C ALA A 188 17.23 3.64 -28.35
N SER A 189 16.26 2.85 -28.82
CA SER A 189 14.83 3.20 -28.76
C SER A 189 14.32 3.37 -27.33
N LEU A 190 14.81 2.55 -26.39
CA LEU A 190 14.50 2.65 -24.97
C LEU A 190 15.08 3.93 -24.35
N MET A 191 16.33 4.29 -24.68
CA MET A 191 16.94 5.52 -24.19
C MET A 191 16.23 6.76 -24.74
N ALA A 192 15.88 6.77 -26.03
CA ALA A 192 15.17 7.88 -26.65
C ALA A 192 13.80 8.12 -26.00
N GLY A 193 13.04 7.05 -25.72
CA GLY A 193 11.77 7.14 -24.99
C GLY A 193 11.95 7.70 -23.57
N LEU A 194 12.98 7.24 -22.85
CA LEU A 194 13.27 7.69 -21.49
C LEU A 194 13.72 9.15 -21.43
N ALA A 195 14.51 9.60 -22.40
CA ALA A 195 14.96 10.99 -22.50
C ALA A 195 13.77 11.94 -22.71
N ARG A 196 12.80 11.57 -23.55
CA ARG A 196 11.57 12.34 -23.75
C ARG A 196 10.70 12.40 -22.49
N CYS A 197 10.59 11.27 -21.79
CA CYS A 197 9.85 11.14 -20.54
C CYS A 197 10.37 12.07 -19.43
N ARG A 198 11.70 12.23 -19.37
CA ARG A 198 12.39 13.01 -18.34
C ARG A 198 12.78 14.43 -18.78
N GLY A 199 12.28 14.89 -19.92
CA GLY A 199 12.49 16.26 -20.38
C GLY A 199 11.90 17.29 -19.41
N PRO A 200 12.65 18.35 -19.04
CA PRO A 200 12.14 19.43 -18.20
C PRO A 200 10.88 20.05 -18.81
N GLY A 201 9.79 20.15 -18.03
CA GLY A 201 8.52 20.72 -18.50
C GLY A 201 7.70 19.85 -19.47
N GLY A 202 8.07 18.58 -19.66
CA GLY A 202 7.31 17.65 -20.49
C GLY A 202 5.95 17.26 -19.89
N LEU A 203 4.98 16.94 -20.75
CA LEU A 203 3.61 16.53 -20.37
C LEU A 203 3.59 15.41 -19.32
N VAL A 204 4.49 14.43 -19.43
CA VAL A 204 4.59 13.30 -18.50
C VAL A 204 4.96 13.75 -17.10
N MET A 205 5.88 14.71 -16.97
CA MET A 205 6.36 15.18 -15.68
C MET A 205 5.31 16.05 -14.98
N THR A 206 4.62 16.91 -15.73
CA THR A 206 3.48 17.69 -15.21
C THR A 206 2.36 16.76 -14.74
N TYR A 207 2.06 15.72 -15.52
CA TYR A 207 1.09 14.70 -15.13
C TYR A 207 1.53 13.95 -13.86
N ASN A 208 2.81 13.61 -13.73
CA ASN A 208 3.34 12.90 -12.55
C ASN A 208 3.11 13.70 -11.25
N VAL A 209 3.32 15.03 -11.30
CA VAL A 209 3.04 15.93 -10.17
C VAL A 209 1.54 15.99 -9.88
N ALA A 210 0.69 16.13 -10.90
CA ALA A 210 -0.76 16.14 -10.73
C ALA A 210 -1.29 14.82 -10.14
N GLN A 211 -0.78 13.69 -10.62
CA GLN A 211 -1.08 12.36 -10.11
C GLN A 211 -0.64 12.23 -8.65
N GLY A 212 0.52 12.76 -8.28
CA GLY A 212 1.00 12.80 -6.90
C GLY A 212 0.06 13.59 -5.98
N ALA A 213 -0.42 14.76 -6.43
CA ALA A 213 -1.39 15.55 -5.68
C ALA A 213 -2.72 14.82 -5.48
N PHE A 214 -3.21 14.15 -6.53
CA PHE A 214 -4.40 13.30 -6.44
C PHE A 214 -4.19 12.11 -5.50
N HIS A 215 -2.97 11.54 -5.48
CA HIS A 215 -2.61 10.46 -4.57
C HIS A 215 -2.78 10.89 -3.11
N VAL A 216 -2.19 12.02 -2.74
CA VAL A 216 -2.33 12.63 -1.42
C VAL A 216 -3.80 12.87 -1.08
N PHE A 217 -4.56 13.48 -2.00
CA PHE A 217 -5.99 13.72 -1.80
C PHE A 217 -6.76 12.43 -1.51
N SER A 218 -6.50 11.36 -2.27
CA SER A 218 -7.18 10.08 -2.07
C SER A 218 -6.84 9.40 -0.73
N ASP A 219 -5.64 9.62 -0.19
CA ASP A 219 -5.25 9.10 1.13
C ASP A 219 -5.98 9.84 2.26
N PHE A 220 -6.04 11.18 2.18
CA PHE A 220 -6.87 11.96 3.11
C PHE A 220 -8.34 11.59 2.99
N TYR A 221 -8.85 11.37 1.78
CA TYR A 221 -10.21 10.93 1.57
C TYR A 221 -10.49 9.60 2.28
N LEU A 222 -9.62 8.60 2.11
CA LEU A 222 -9.71 7.30 2.81
C LEU A 222 -9.64 7.46 4.33
N LEU A 223 -8.77 8.33 4.84
CA LEU A 223 -8.60 8.59 6.27
C LEU A 223 -9.83 9.25 6.88
N LEU A 224 -10.43 10.21 6.17
CA LEU A 224 -11.55 11.03 6.66
C LEU A 224 -12.90 10.30 6.62
N ILE A 225 -13.13 9.43 5.64
CA ILE A 225 -14.39 8.69 5.48
C ILE A 225 -14.89 8.03 6.79
N PRO A 226 -14.10 7.21 7.51
CA PRO A 226 -14.58 6.50 8.67
C PRO A 226 -14.68 7.37 9.94
N ILE A 227 -14.06 8.55 10.00
CA ILE A 227 -14.00 9.38 11.23
C ILE A 227 -15.40 9.74 11.75
N PRO A 228 -16.32 10.30 10.94
CA PRO A 228 -17.64 10.69 11.44
C PRO A 228 -18.46 9.48 11.92
N ALA A 229 -18.27 8.31 11.30
CA ALA A 229 -18.93 7.08 11.72
C ALA A 229 -18.38 6.57 13.06
N ILE A 230 -17.06 6.67 13.27
CA ILE A 230 -16.40 6.28 14.52
C ILE A 230 -16.80 7.22 15.67
N LEU A 231 -16.87 8.54 15.43
CA LEU A 231 -17.24 9.51 16.47
C LEU A 231 -18.67 9.33 17.00
N LYS A 232 -19.58 8.81 16.17
CA LYS A 232 -20.96 8.49 16.57
C LYS A 232 -21.10 7.14 17.27
N LEU A 233 -20.02 6.36 17.37
CA LEU A 233 -20.04 5.00 17.88
C LEU A 233 -19.46 4.93 19.30
N HIS A 234 -20.31 4.59 20.28
CA HIS A 234 -19.90 4.42 21.68
C HIS A 234 -19.14 3.09 21.85
N LEU A 235 -17.82 3.12 21.65
CA LEU A 235 -16.94 1.95 21.79
C LEU A 235 -16.31 1.86 23.20
N PRO A 236 -16.22 0.66 23.80
CA PRO A 236 -15.49 0.46 25.05
C PRO A 236 -13.98 0.71 24.88
N ARG A 237 -13.32 1.19 25.94
CA ARG A 237 -11.92 1.70 25.91
C ARG A 237 -10.91 0.78 25.21
N ARG A 238 -11.03 -0.55 25.36
CA ARG A 238 -10.15 -1.52 24.70
C ARG A 238 -10.27 -1.52 23.18
N LYS A 239 -11.50 -1.35 22.65
CA LYS A 239 -11.77 -1.28 21.21
C LYS A 239 -11.36 0.07 20.63
N LYS A 240 -11.40 1.13 21.44
CA LYS A 240 -10.96 2.49 21.08
C LYS A 240 -9.47 2.56 20.73
N ILE A 241 -8.62 1.80 21.44
CA ILE A 241 -7.17 1.75 21.17
C ILE A 241 -6.87 1.17 19.78
N GLY A 242 -7.52 0.06 19.41
CA GLY A 242 -7.30 -0.56 18.09
C GLY A 242 -7.70 0.36 16.94
N VAL A 243 -8.81 1.09 17.08
CA VAL A 243 -9.25 2.09 16.11
C VAL A 243 -8.26 3.25 16.02
N PHE A 244 -7.69 3.70 17.15
CA PHE A 244 -6.68 4.75 17.16
C PHE A 244 -5.39 4.33 16.43
N LEU A 245 -4.94 3.08 16.57
CA LEU A 245 -3.77 2.56 15.86
C LEU A 245 -3.99 2.49 14.34
N ILE A 246 -5.18 2.08 13.90
CA ILE A 246 -5.55 2.10 12.47
C ILE A 246 -5.59 3.54 11.95
N PHE A 247 -6.12 4.48 12.73
CA PHE A 247 -6.16 5.88 12.35
C PHE A 247 -4.76 6.50 12.28
N PHE A 248 -3.90 6.19 13.25
CA PHE A 248 -2.52 6.67 13.30
C PHE A 248 -1.69 6.14 12.12
N SER A 249 -1.83 4.86 11.77
CA SER A 249 -1.17 4.31 10.59
C SER A 249 -1.70 4.92 9.29
N GLY A 250 -3.00 5.19 9.18
CA GLY A 250 -3.55 5.94 8.05
C GLY A 250 -3.03 7.39 7.95
N PHE A 251 -2.85 8.06 9.08
CA PHE A 251 -2.23 9.39 9.12
C PHE A 251 -0.75 9.34 8.69
N ALA A 252 0.01 8.36 9.18
CA ALA A 252 1.39 8.15 8.75
C ALA A 252 1.48 7.89 7.24
N ALA A 253 0.57 7.11 6.66
CA ALA A 253 0.48 6.93 5.21
C ALA A 253 0.29 8.27 4.48
N CYS A 254 -0.64 9.12 4.94
CA CYS A 254 -0.85 10.46 4.35
C CYS A 254 0.41 11.33 4.39
N VAL A 255 1.18 11.29 5.48
CA VAL A 255 2.46 12.01 5.58
C VAL A 255 3.46 11.49 4.55
N MET A 256 3.57 10.16 4.39
CA MET A 256 4.43 9.56 3.37
C MET A 256 4.02 9.99 1.96
N SER A 257 2.73 10.03 1.65
CA SER A 257 2.23 10.50 0.35
C SER A 257 2.61 11.96 0.07
N ILE A 258 2.55 12.83 1.09
CA ILE A 258 2.97 14.24 0.96
C ILE A 258 4.48 14.32 0.68
N VAL A 259 5.29 13.56 1.41
CA VAL A 259 6.74 13.51 1.19
C VAL A 259 7.06 13.00 -0.22
N ALA A 260 6.34 11.99 -0.70
CA ALA A 260 6.48 11.49 -2.07
C ALA A 260 6.15 12.56 -3.11
N LEU A 261 5.10 13.36 -2.88
CA LEU A 261 4.75 14.49 -3.74
C LEU A 261 5.85 15.56 -3.75
N ILE A 262 6.43 15.90 -2.59
CA ILE A 262 7.53 16.88 -2.51
C ILE A 262 8.71 16.43 -3.37
N TYR A 263 9.13 15.17 -3.26
CA TYR A 263 10.22 14.65 -4.09
C TYR A 263 9.85 14.58 -5.57
N ARG A 264 8.60 14.27 -5.94
CA ARG A 264 8.14 14.33 -7.35
C ARG A 264 8.20 15.76 -7.90
N ILE A 265 7.82 16.76 -7.11
CA ILE A 265 7.95 18.19 -7.48
C ILE A 265 9.43 18.56 -7.64
N ARG A 266 10.32 18.05 -6.79
CA ARG A 266 11.76 18.25 -6.97
C ARG A 266 12.26 17.59 -8.24
N CYS A 267 11.84 16.36 -8.56
CA CYS A 267 12.17 15.72 -9.84
C CYS A 267 11.71 16.58 -11.02
N PHE A 268 10.58 17.29 -10.91
CA PHE A 268 10.11 18.17 -11.98
C PHE A 268 10.99 19.42 -12.16
N LYS A 269 11.61 19.92 -11.10
CA LYS A 269 12.40 21.17 -11.09
C LYS A 269 13.91 20.95 -11.27
N GLU A 270 14.42 19.85 -10.75
CA GLU A 270 15.85 19.56 -10.69
C GLU A 270 16.24 18.58 -11.81
N ALA A 271 17.44 18.76 -12.35
CA ALA A 271 17.92 17.94 -13.47
C ALA A 271 18.37 16.53 -13.03
N ASP A 272 18.81 16.35 -11.77
CA ASP A 272 19.25 15.06 -11.23
C ASP A 272 18.08 14.17 -10.80
N THR A 273 17.27 13.82 -11.78
CA THR A 273 16.03 13.05 -11.59
C THR A 273 16.28 11.64 -11.10
N ILE A 274 17.40 11.00 -11.47
CA ILE A 274 17.72 9.62 -11.05
C ILE A 274 18.02 9.56 -9.55
N TYR A 275 18.77 10.54 -9.02
CA TYR A 275 19.05 10.61 -7.59
C TYR A 275 17.77 10.87 -6.78
N LEU A 276 16.96 11.86 -7.18
CA LEU A 276 15.72 12.17 -6.47
C LEU A 276 14.70 11.04 -6.53
N GLN A 277 14.69 10.26 -7.61
CA GLN A 277 13.86 9.09 -7.77
C GLN A 277 14.11 8.04 -6.66
N ILE A 278 15.33 7.94 -6.12
CA ILE A 278 15.68 7.05 -5.00
C ILE A 278 14.80 7.37 -3.79
N PHE A 279 14.65 8.64 -3.43
CA PHE A 279 13.80 9.05 -2.31
C PHE A 279 12.32 8.79 -2.59
N VAL A 280 11.86 9.02 -3.82
CA VAL A 280 10.49 8.67 -4.22
C VAL A 280 10.23 7.17 -4.04
N LEU A 281 11.15 6.31 -4.49
CA LEU A 281 11.08 4.86 -4.33
C LEU A 281 11.05 4.44 -2.85
N THR A 282 11.93 5.00 -2.02
CA THR A 282 11.99 4.75 -0.57
C THR A 282 10.66 5.08 0.11
N VAL A 283 10.13 6.27 -0.13
CA VAL A 283 8.89 6.73 0.49
C VAL A 283 7.70 5.89 0.02
N THR A 284 7.65 5.56 -1.28
CA THR A 284 6.60 4.72 -1.85
C THR A 284 6.63 3.29 -1.31
N ASN A 285 7.82 2.72 -1.06
CA ASN A 285 7.95 1.41 -0.41
C ASN A 285 7.32 1.41 0.98
N ILE A 286 7.59 2.45 1.77
CA ILE A 286 7.03 2.59 3.12
C ILE A 286 5.51 2.79 3.05
N GLU A 287 5.04 3.61 2.11
CA GLU A 287 3.60 3.82 1.88
C GLU A 287 2.87 2.51 1.53
N MET A 288 3.41 1.71 0.60
CA MET A 288 2.87 0.40 0.27
C MET A 288 2.84 -0.52 1.50
N ALA A 289 3.91 -0.50 2.31
CA ALA A 289 3.99 -1.32 3.52
C ALA A 289 2.91 -0.98 4.53
N VAL A 290 2.71 0.32 4.81
CA VAL A 290 1.67 0.80 5.72
C VAL A 290 0.28 0.48 5.18
N GLY A 291 0.05 0.72 3.88
CA GLY A 291 -1.22 0.43 3.22
C GLY A 291 -1.62 -1.04 3.28
N ILE A 292 -0.67 -1.96 3.09
CA ILE A 292 -0.90 -3.42 3.23
C ILE A 292 -1.04 -3.84 4.71
N ALA A 293 -0.35 -3.17 5.63
CA ALA A 293 -0.41 -3.49 7.05
C ALA A 293 -1.76 -3.09 7.71
N ILE A 294 -2.38 -1.99 7.28
CA ILE A 294 -3.64 -1.48 7.85
C ILE A 294 -4.76 -2.56 7.86
N PRO A 295 -5.09 -3.23 6.74
CA PRO A 295 -6.07 -4.32 6.73
C PRO A 295 -5.70 -5.48 7.64
N CYS A 296 -4.41 -5.72 7.90
CA CYS A 296 -3.95 -6.81 8.73
C CYS A 296 -4.17 -6.58 10.22
N MET A 297 -4.24 -5.33 10.68
CA MET A 297 -4.28 -5.00 12.12
C MET A 297 -5.47 -5.65 12.86
N GLY A 298 -6.65 -5.64 12.27
CA GLY A 298 -7.86 -6.22 12.88
C GLY A 298 -7.76 -7.74 13.08
N PRO A 299 -7.56 -8.53 12.01
CA PRO A 299 -7.35 -9.97 12.11
C PRO A 299 -6.13 -10.36 12.95
N ALA A 300 -5.00 -9.64 12.82
CA ALA A 300 -3.79 -9.92 13.58
C ALA A 300 -4.01 -9.74 15.09
N ALA A 301 -4.70 -8.69 15.52
CA ALA A 301 -5.02 -8.47 16.92
C ALA A 301 -5.83 -9.64 17.52
N LYS A 302 -6.74 -10.22 16.75
CA LYS A 302 -7.52 -11.40 17.17
C LYS A 302 -6.69 -12.66 17.25
N THR A 303 -5.85 -12.90 16.25
CA THR A 303 -4.92 -14.03 16.24
C THR A 303 -4.00 -13.98 17.46
N VAL A 304 -3.44 -12.80 17.76
CA VAL A 304 -2.59 -12.60 18.95
C VAL A 304 -3.37 -12.81 20.24
N GLN A 305 -4.60 -12.29 20.35
CA GLN A 305 -5.45 -12.53 21.54
C GLN A 305 -5.76 -14.01 21.73
N HIS A 306 -6.07 -14.74 20.66
CA HIS A 306 -6.33 -16.17 20.71
C HIS A 306 -5.10 -16.93 21.20
N PHE A 307 -3.92 -16.71 20.58
CA PHE A 307 -2.68 -17.34 21.02
C PHE A 307 -2.35 -17.02 22.48
N TYR A 308 -2.52 -15.77 22.90
CA TYR A 308 -2.29 -15.36 24.29
C TYR A 308 -3.22 -16.09 25.27
N THR A 309 -4.50 -16.22 24.94
CA THR A 309 -5.46 -16.97 25.77
C THR A 309 -5.13 -18.46 25.80
N THR A 310 -4.82 -19.08 24.65
CA THR A 310 -4.43 -20.50 24.58
C THR A 310 -3.17 -20.78 25.39
N ILE A 311 -2.16 -19.91 25.31
CA ILE A 311 -0.92 -20.02 26.10
C ILE A 311 -1.23 -19.88 27.58
N LYS A 312 -2.02 -18.88 28.00
CA LYS A 312 -2.41 -18.72 29.41
C LYS A 312 -3.15 -19.92 29.98
N LEU A 313 -4.06 -20.51 29.20
CA LEU A 313 -4.78 -21.73 29.58
C LEU A 313 -3.82 -22.93 29.68
N LYS A 314 -2.88 -23.08 28.73
CA LYS A 314 -1.90 -24.17 28.71
C LYS A 314 -0.89 -24.12 29.86
N TYR A 315 -0.54 -22.91 30.32
CA TYR A 315 0.39 -22.70 31.44
C TYR A 315 -0.32 -22.46 32.78
N GLY A 316 -1.64 -22.66 32.87
CA GLY A 316 -2.39 -22.60 34.13
C GLY A 316 -2.38 -21.23 34.82
N LEU A 317 -2.14 -20.13 34.09
CA LEU A 317 -2.03 -18.78 34.64
C LEU A 317 -3.40 -18.06 34.81
N ILE A 318 -4.50 -18.80 34.67
CA ILE A 318 -5.86 -18.34 34.92
C ILE A 318 -6.44 -19.34 35.92
N ASP A 319 -6.64 -18.90 37.16
CA ASP A 319 -7.45 -19.66 38.11
C ASP A 319 -8.86 -19.83 37.54
N SER A 320 -9.29 -21.08 37.46
CA SER A 320 -10.62 -21.51 37.03
C SER A 320 -11.71 -21.17 38.05
N GLU A 321 -11.56 -20.09 38.82
CA GLU A 321 -12.46 -19.71 39.90
C GLU A 321 -13.19 -18.41 39.55
N LYS A 322 -14.09 -18.50 38.55
CA LYS A 322 -15.23 -17.59 38.37
C LYS A 322 -16.23 -18.10 37.33
N GLU A 323 -16.52 -19.40 37.35
CA GLU A 323 -17.68 -19.98 36.66
C GLU A 323 -18.34 -21.07 37.52
N SER A 324 -18.58 -20.76 38.79
CA SER A 324 -19.44 -21.53 39.70
C SER A 324 -20.50 -20.62 40.32
N VAL A 325 -21.33 -20.01 39.47
CA VAL A 325 -22.56 -19.35 39.92
C VAL A 325 -23.74 -20.04 39.23
N THR A 326 -24.28 -21.01 39.98
CA THR A 326 -25.70 -21.41 40.02
C THR A 326 -26.24 -22.21 38.83
N ILE A 327 -25.91 -23.51 38.79
CA ILE A 327 -26.89 -24.52 38.35
C ILE A 327 -27.86 -24.73 39.52
N GLY A 328 -28.83 -23.83 39.62
CA GLY A 328 -30.00 -23.97 40.48
C GLY A 328 -31.15 -24.58 39.68
N SER A 329 -31.48 -25.82 40.00
CA SER A 329 -32.68 -26.53 39.54
C SER A 329 -33.94 -25.70 39.82
N GLY A 330 -34.80 -25.48 38.83
CA GLY A 330 -36.01 -24.67 39.01
C GLY A 330 -36.90 -24.56 37.79
N GLY A 331 -37.75 -25.58 37.59
CA GLY A 331 -39.18 -25.44 37.26
C GLY A 331 -39.61 -24.57 36.06
N VAL A 332 -40.15 -25.26 35.05
CA VAL A 332 -41.01 -24.75 33.98
C VAL A 332 -42.12 -23.82 34.50
N ARG A 333 -42.26 -22.63 33.91
CA ARG A 333 -43.55 -21.92 33.77
C ARG A 333 -43.51 -20.87 32.65
N GLN A 334 -44.28 -21.09 31.59
CA GLN A 334 -44.71 -20.05 30.65
C GLN A 334 -45.73 -19.11 31.32
N PRO A 335 -45.83 -17.85 30.86
CA PRO A 335 -47.12 -17.44 30.33
C PRO A 335 -47.05 -16.60 29.04
N ASN A 336 -48.20 -16.61 28.36
CA ASN A 336 -48.51 -16.08 27.05
C ASN A 336 -48.46 -14.54 26.93
N GLY A 337 -48.14 -14.08 25.70
CA GLY A 337 -48.87 -13.06 24.94
C GLY A 337 -48.75 -11.58 25.32
N ALA A 338 -48.13 -10.77 24.45
CA ALA A 338 -48.68 -9.52 23.89
C ALA A 338 -47.68 -8.76 22.99
N SER A 339 -48.21 -8.34 21.83
CA SER A 339 -47.84 -7.44 20.71
C SER A 339 -46.53 -6.61 20.66
N PRO A 340 -46.05 -6.28 19.43
CA PRO A 340 -44.79 -5.58 19.20
C PRO A 340 -44.96 -4.06 19.07
N GLY A 341 -44.22 -3.30 19.88
CA GLY A 341 -44.15 -1.84 19.80
C GLY A 341 -42.70 -1.36 19.82
N ALA A 342 -42.28 -0.73 18.72
CA ALA A 342 -41.22 0.26 18.56
C ALA A 342 -39.89 0.05 19.30
N ASN A 343 -38.81 -0.27 18.54
CA ASN A 343 -37.45 0.26 18.76
C ASN A 343 -36.51 -0.18 17.62
N GLY A 344 -36.53 0.57 16.50
CA GLY A 344 -35.75 0.25 15.29
C GLY A 344 -34.32 0.83 15.21
N ALA A 345 -33.78 1.44 16.27
CA ALA A 345 -32.53 2.21 16.17
C ALA A 345 -31.27 1.53 16.76
N THR A 346 -31.42 0.53 17.64
CA THR A 346 -30.29 0.01 18.44
C THR A 346 -29.60 -1.22 17.83
N TYR A 347 -30.29 -1.96 16.96
CA TYR A 347 -29.76 -3.21 16.38
C TYR A 347 -28.61 -2.96 15.40
N GLY A 348 -28.69 -1.91 14.58
CA GLY A 348 -27.68 -1.58 13.57
C GLY A 348 -26.33 -1.08 14.14
N GLN A 349 -26.33 -0.44 15.31
CA GLN A 349 -25.11 0.03 15.96
C GLN A 349 -24.33 -1.12 16.63
N SER A 350 -25.03 -2.00 17.35
CA SER A 350 -24.44 -3.21 17.96
C SER A 350 -23.79 -4.11 16.90
N GLU A 351 -24.45 -4.28 15.76
CA GLU A 351 -23.96 -5.13 14.68
C GLU A 351 -22.80 -4.49 13.88
N ALA A 352 -22.80 -3.17 13.70
CA ALA A 352 -21.65 -2.45 13.16
C ALA A 352 -20.43 -2.54 14.08
N ILE A 353 -20.63 -2.38 15.40
CA ILE A 353 -19.59 -2.54 16.43
C ILE A 353 -19.06 -3.97 16.40
N ASN A 354 -19.94 -4.97 16.43
CA ASN A 354 -19.55 -6.37 16.36
C ASN A 354 -18.94 -6.77 15.03
N ARG A 355 -19.11 -6.01 13.93
CA ARG A 355 -18.42 -6.28 12.64
C ARG A 355 -17.07 -5.58 12.56
N ILE A 356 -16.94 -4.36 13.11
CA ILE A 356 -15.67 -3.64 13.27
C ILE A 356 -14.76 -4.40 14.25
N THR A 357 -15.33 -5.03 15.28
CA THR A 357 -14.57 -5.82 16.27
C THR A 357 -14.78 -7.33 16.17
N MET A 358 -15.47 -7.83 15.13
CA MET A 358 -15.85 -9.24 14.87
C MET A 358 -16.13 -10.06 16.15
N ASP A 359 -16.98 -9.57 17.05
CA ASP A 359 -17.40 -10.37 18.22
C ASP A 359 -18.40 -11.44 17.74
N TRP A 360 -17.98 -12.69 17.80
CA TRP A 360 -18.86 -13.85 17.80
C TRP A 360 -18.50 -14.69 19.02
N PRO A 361 -19.47 -15.23 19.77
CA PRO A 361 -19.18 -16.11 20.89
C PRO A 361 -18.33 -17.29 20.41
N VAL A 362 -17.19 -17.49 21.06
CA VAL A 362 -16.37 -18.69 20.91
C VAL A 362 -17.21 -19.85 21.43
N ARG A 363 -17.95 -20.52 20.54
CA ARG A 363 -18.48 -21.86 20.85
C ARG A 363 -17.29 -22.81 20.79
N LEU A 364 -16.70 -23.05 21.97
CA LEU A 364 -15.84 -24.19 22.19
C LEU A 364 -16.72 -25.43 22.03
N HIS A 365 -16.63 -26.11 20.88
CA HIS A 365 -17.03 -27.52 20.84
C HIS A 365 -16.02 -28.26 21.71
N GLY A 366 -16.47 -28.73 22.87
CA GLY A 366 -15.75 -29.75 23.62
C GLY A 366 -15.65 -31.02 22.78
N PRO A 367 -14.65 -31.88 23.04
CA PRO A 367 -14.57 -33.18 22.38
C PRO A 367 -15.76 -34.01 22.83
N ASP A 368 -16.64 -34.33 21.89
CA ASP A 368 -17.65 -35.36 22.07
C ASP A 368 -16.91 -36.70 22.30
N SER A 369 -17.27 -37.32 23.42
CA SER A 369 -16.88 -38.64 23.91
C SER A 369 -17.13 -39.77 22.94
#